data_AF-A0A8J2X3S9-F1
#
_entry.id   AF-A0A8J2X3S9-F1
#
_cell.length_a   1.000
_cell.length_b   1.000
_cell.length_c   1.000
_cell.angle_alpha   90.00
_cell.angle_beta   90.00
_cell.angle_gamma   90.00
#
_symmetry.space_group_name_H-M   'P 1'
#
loop_
_entity.id
_entity.type
_entity.pdbx_description
1 polymer ?
#
loop_
_entity_poly.entity_id
_entity_poly.type
_entity_poly.pdbx_seq_one_letter_code
_entity_poly.pdbx_strand_id
1 'polypeptide(L)'
;MILTTCAACAAPLAHDAPRCVRCHTRYCNKTCQHDHWRRGHKQMCKKIHRGGNAEQYHADKKYKEAVAVAVEACADDTNGEEDFSTLRAAINYMGSLIQLQRSEEAKALYRKTLPVARRVLGESHEMTLGMRTNYAMAFCADPAATLDDLREALTILEETARTARRVFGGAHPSTRNIEGGLRQARARFALRELLGQAVPGELAPPEPQLAAAATPFAAASAIAGHLGMDPQEANAAIEELSELKARDPEAFAELMQAALSGEGADAGDQDP
;
A
#
# COMPACT_ATOMS: atom_id res chain seq x y z
N MET A 1 4.03 -40.25 -30.70
CA MET A 1 3.80 -41.31 -29.72
C MET A 1 3.13 -40.69 -28.50
N ILE A 2 1.86 -40.99 -28.26
CA ILE A 2 1.15 -40.50 -27.07
C ILE A 2 1.78 -41.18 -25.87
N LEU A 3 2.51 -40.42 -25.05
CA LEU A 3 3.12 -40.95 -23.82
C LEU A 3 1.98 -41.37 -22.88
N THR A 4 1.77 -42.67 -22.76
CA THR A 4 0.79 -43.32 -21.85
C THR A 4 1.32 -43.46 -20.43
N THR A 5 2.43 -42.80 -20.10
CA THR A 5 3.09 -42.87 -18.80
C THR A 5 3.44 -41.49 -18.26
N CYS A 6 3.45 -41.36 -16.95
CA CYS A 6 3.77 -40.12 -16.24
C CYS A 6 5.26 -39.80 -16.40
N ALA A 7 5.57 -38.56 -16.80
CA ALA A 7 6.97 -38.17 -17.02
C ALA A 7 7.82 -38.05 -15.75
N ALA A 8 7.21 -38.03 -14.55
CA ALA A 8 7.94 -37.92 -13.29
C ALA A 8 8.17 -39.28 -12.59
N CYS A 9 7.21 -40.21 -12.70
CA CYS A 9 7.26 -41.49 -11.98
C CYS A 9 7.00 -42.72 -12.87
N ALA A 10 6.88 -42.53 -14.19
CA ALA A 10 6.60 -43.57 -15.19
C ALA A 10 5.28 -44.35 -15.01
N ALA A 11 4.42 -43.96 -14.06
CA ALA A 11 3.13 -44.62 -13.85
C ALA A 11 2.22 -44.53 -15.09
N PRO A 12 1.45 -45.58 -15.43
CA PRO A 12 0.52 -45.55 -16.55
C PRO A 12 -0.57 -44.50 -16.34
N LEU A 13 -0.95 -43.79 -17.41
CA LEU A 13 -1.88 -42.67 -17.40
C LEU A 13 -3.08 -42.92 -18.32
N ALA A 14 -4.26 -42.52 -17.84
CA ALA A 14 -5.45 -42.43 -18.67
C ALA A 14 -5.29 -41.36 -19.77
N HIS A 15 -6.01 -41.50 -20.87
CA HIS A 15 -5.93 -40.62 -22.04
C HIS A 15 -6.39 -39.18 -21.77
N ASP A 16 -7.05 -38.92 -20.65
CA ASP A 16 -7.55 -37.63 -20.17
C ASP A 16 -6.72 -37.08 -19.00
N ALA A 17 -5.66 -37.79 -18.60
CA ALA A 17 -4.83 -37.40 -17.47
C ALA A 17 -4.30 -35.96 -17.59
N PRO A 18 -4.19 -35.23 -16.45
CA PRO A 18 -3.74 -33.86 -16.41
C PRO A 18 -2.43 -33.68 -17.17
N ARG A 19 -2.39 -32.65 -18.02
CA ARG A 19 -1.24 -32.37 -18.88
C ARG A 19 -0.81 -30.92 -18.74
N CYS A 20 0.49 -30.69 -18.90
CA CYS A 20 1.00 -29.34 -19.10
C CYS A 20 0.37 -28.79 -20.38
N VAL A 21 -0.26 -27.61 -20.28
CA VAL A 21 -0.91 -26.96 -21.44
C VAL A 21 0.12 -26.62 -22.53
N ARG A 22 1.41 -26.53 -22.19
CA ARG A 22 2.47 -26.10 -23.11
C ARG A 22 3.26 -27.23 -23.76
N CYS A 23 3.87 -28.12 -22.98
CA CYS A 23 4.62 -29.26 -23.53
C CYS A 23 3.77 -30.53 -23.69
N HIS A 24 2.49 -30.49 -23.33
CA HIS A 24 1.55 -31.62 -23.37
C HIS A 24 1.99 -32.86 -22.56
N THR A 25 3.05 -32.74 -21.75
CA THR A 25 3.51 -33.78 -20.84
C THR A 25 2.46 -34.06 -19.78
N ARG A 26 2.15 -35.34 -19.56
CA ARG A 26 1.11 -35.79 -18.64
C ARG A 26 1.68 -36.26 -17.29
N TYR A 27 0.88 -36.11 -16.24
CA TYR A 27 1.25 -36.48 -14.87
C TYR A 27 0.08 -37.10 -14.10
N CYS A 28 0.38 -38.01 -13.17
CA CYS A 28 -0.63 -38.78 -12.44
C CYS A 28 -1.29 -37.99 -11.29
N ASN A 29 -0.57 -37.04 -10.69
CA ASN A 29 -1.05 -36.24 -9.56
C ASN A 29 -0.32 -34.89 -9.45
N LYS A 30 -0.77 -34.04 -8.52
CA LYS A 30 -0.23 -32.70 -8.26
C LYS A 30 1.24 -32.72 -7.80
N THR A 31 1.68 -33.77 -7.12
CA THR A 31 3.07 -33.94 -6.69
C THR A 31 3.99 -34.17 -7.90
N CYS A 32 3.60 -35.06 -8.81
CA CYS A 32 4.31 -35.29 -10.07
C CYS A 32 4.24 -34.09 -11.01
N GLN A 33 3.14 -33.33 -10.98
CA GLN A 33 3.04 -32.03 -11.67
C GLN A 33 4.07 -31.04 -11.13
N HIS A 34 4.17 -30.89 -9.80
CA HIS A 34 5.14 -30.00 -9.17
C HIS A 34 6.58 -30.46 -9.40
N ASP A 35 6.86 -31.76 -9.40
CA ASP A 35 8.20 -32.28 -9.69
C ASP A 35 8.60 -32.07 -11.15
N HIS A 36 7.66 -32.28 -12.10
CA HIS A 36 7.83 -31.90 -13.50
C HIS A 36 8.10 -30.39 -13.64
N TRP A 37 7.42 -29.55 -12.85
CA TRP A 37 7.68 -28.11 -12.81
C TRP A 37 9.07 -27.76 -12.28
N ARG A 38 9.53 -28.42 -11.21
CA ARG A 38 10.85 -28.19 -10.63
C ARG A 38 11.99 -28.62 -11.55
N ARG A 39 11.86 -29.78 -12.22
CA ARG A 39 12.97 -30.41 -12.97
C ARG A 39 12.97 -30.08 -14.46
N GLY A 40 11.80 -30.02 -15.10
CA GLY A 40 11.68 -29.95 -16.57
C GLY A 40 11.22 -28.61 -17.13
N HIS A 41 10.60 -27.76 -16.31
CA HIS A 41 9.93 -26.57 -16.83
C HIS A 41 10.89 -25.51 -17.37
N LYS A 42 12.07 -25.33 -16.75
CA LYS A 42 13.08 -24.38 -17.22
C LYS A 42 13.81 -24.84 -18.49
N GLN A 43 13.93 -26.15 -18.71
CA GLN A 43 14.72 -26.70 -19.82
C GLN A 43 13.90 -26.89 -21.11
N MET A 44 12.62 -27.32 -21.01
CA MET A 44 11.76 -27.64 -22.17
C MET A 44 10.64 -26.62 -22.42
N CYS A 45 10.24 -25.84 -21.42
CA CYS A 45 9.19 -24.81 -21.53
C CYS A 45 9.81 -23.43 -21.35
N LYS A 46 10.58 -23.01 -22.36
CA LYS A 46 11.44 -21.80 -22.40
C LYS A 46 10.74 -20.43 -22.23
N LYS A 47 9.48 -20.38 -21.76
CA LYS A 47 8.79 -19.13 -21.41
C LYS A 47 7.85 -19.36 -20.21
N ILE A 48 8.40 -19.40 -18.99
CA ILE A 48 7.64 -18.90 -17.83
C ILE A 48 8.13 -17.50 -17.57
N HIS A 49 7.33 -16.50 -17.93
CA HIS A 49 7.39 -15.20 -17.30
C HIS A 49 6.25 -15.13 -16.28
N ARG A 50 6.50 -15.73 -15.11
CA ARG A 50 5.81 -15.44 -13.86
C ARG A 50 6.86 -15.53 -12.76
N GLY A 51 7.17 -14.36 -12.19
CA GLY A 51 8.27 -14.09 -11.26
C GLY A 51 9.22 -13.09 -11.91
N GLY A 52 9.22 -11.81 -11.59
CA GLY A 52 9.15 -11.19 -10.26
C GLY A 52 10.22 -10.09 -10.29
N ASN A 53 9.82 -8.88 -9.95
CA ASN A 53 10.67 -7.69 -9.77
C ASN A 53 11.08 -6.96 -11.06
N ALA A 54 11.71 -7.57 -12.08
CA ALA A 54 12.19 -6.77 -13.23
C ALA A 54 11.08 -6.32 -14.20
N GLU A 55 10.19 -7.23 -14.61
CA GLU A 55 9.01 -6.89 -15.42
C GLU A 55 8.00 -6.08 -14.63
N GLN A 56 7.89 -6.32 -13.33
CA GLN A 56 7.01 -5.55 -12.45
C GLN A 56 7.57 -4.15 -12.26
N TYR A 57 8.87 -3.98 -12.02
CA TYR A 57 9.54 -2.69 -12.02
C TYR A 57 9.45 -1.97 -13.37
N HIS A 58 9.58 -2.68 -14.49
CA HIS A 58 9.37 -2.11 -15.83
C HIS A 58 7.89 -1.79 -16.11
N ALA A 59 6.95 -2.57 -15.57
CA ALA A 59 5.52 -2.31 -15.67
C ALA A 59 5.10 -1.15 -14.76
N ASP A 60 5.66 -1.04 -13.57
CA ASP A 60 5.47 0.04 -12.61
C ASP A 60 6.13 1.31 -13.12
N LYS A 61 7.32 1.21 -13.74
CA LYS A 61 7.96 2.35 -14.43
C LYS A 61 7.14 2.79 -15.64
N LYS A 62 6.68 1.86 -16.48
CA LYS A 62 5.80 2.18 -17.62
C LYS A 62 4.43 2.65 -17.17
N TYR A 63 3.94 2.20 -16.02
CA TYR A 63 2.72 2.66 -15.40
C TYR A 63 2.93 4.08 -14.90
N LYS A 64 4.04 4.37 -14.21
CA LYS A 64 4.45 5.72 -13.78
C LYS A 64 4.61 6.67 -14.98
N GLU A 65 5.21 6.21 -16.07
CA GLU A 65 5.34 6.96 -17.34
C GLU A 65 3.97 7.16 -18.03
N ALA A 66 3.16 6.10 -18.16
CA ALA A 66 1.82 6.18 -18.75
C ALA A 66 0.87 7.05 -17.92
N VAL A 67 1.03 6.99 -16.60
CA VAL A 67 0.42 7.88 -15.64
C VAL A 67 0.87 9.30 -15.93
N ALA A 68 2.17 9.60 -16.03
CA ALA A 68 2.68 10.94 -16.34
C ALA A 68 2.17 11.48 -17.68
N VAL A 69 1.99 10.62 -18.69
CA VAL A 69 1.37 10.99 -19.97
C VAL A 69 -0.14 11.24 -19.80
N ALA A 70 -0.84 10.40 -19.05
CA ALA A 70 -2.26 10.58 -18.77
C ALA A 70 -2.53 11.83 -17.92
N VAL A 71 -1.63 12.14 -16.99
CA VAL A 71 -1.53 13.37 -16.18
C VAL A 71 -1.50 14.60 -17.08
N GLU A 72 -0.58 14.65 -18.05
CA GLU A 72 -0.47 15.74 -19.02
C GLU A 72 -1.74 15.87 -19.86
N ALA A 73 -2.26 14.73 -20.36
CA ALA A 73 -3.50 14.71 -21.12
C ALA A 73 -4.75 15.14 -20.31
N CYS A 74 -4.78 14.90 -18.99
CA CYS A 74 -5.86 15.33 -18.10
C CYS A 74 -5.77 16.82 -17.75
N ALA A 75 -4.57 17.40 -17.72
CA ALA A 75 -4.39 18.85 -17.54
C ALA A 75 -4.90 19.63 -18.75
N ASP A 76 -4.85 19.01 -19.93
CA ASP A 76 -5.25 19.60 -21.22
C ASP A 76 -6.72 19.31 -21.62
N ASP A 77 -7.51 18.59 -20.81
CA ASP A 77 -8.89 18.21 -21.18
C ASP A 77 -9.83 19.43 -21.23
N THR A 78 -10.56 19.55 -22.35
CA THR A 78 -11.22 20.77 -22.85
C THR A 78 -12.74 20.80 -22.63
N ASN A 79 -13.31 19.82 -21.94
CA ASN A 79 -14.76 19.72 -21.69
C ASN A 79 -15.32 20.75 -20.68
N GLY A 80 -14.46 21.64 -20.16
CA GLY A 80 -14.79 22.63 -19.15
C GLY A 80 -14.61 22.08 -17.74
N GLU A 81 -14.21 22.94 -16.80
CA GLU A 81 -13.82 22.52 -15.44
C GLU A 81 -14.96 21.80 -14.66
N GLU A 82 -16.22 21.98 -15.09
CA GLU A 82 -17.43 21.47 -14.45
C GLU A 82 -17.91 20.10 -14.99
N ASP A 83 -17.30 19.55 -16.05
CA ASP A 83 -17.75 18.27 -16.61
C ASP A 83 -17.40 17.05 -15.75
N PHE A 84 -18.30 16.07 -15.70
CA PHE A 84 -18.13 14.84 -14.92
C PHE A 84 -16.89 14.04 -15.34
N SER A 85 -16.58 13.99 -16.64
CA SER A 85 -15.42 13.26 -17.15
C SER A 85 -14.11 13.92 -16.73
N THR A 86 -14.06 15.25 -16.70
CA THR A 86 -12.93 16.06 -16.23
C THR A 86 -12.72 15.88 -14.73
N LEU A 87 -13.77 15.85 -13.91
CA LEU A 87 -13.65 15.59 -12.47
C LEU A 87 -13.13 14.17 -12.18
N ARG A 88 -13.56 13.17 -12.95
CA ARG A 88 -13.05 11.80 -12.85
C ARG A 88 -11.59 11.71 -13.27
N ALA A 89 -11.22 12.39 -14.35
CA ALA A 89 -9.84 12.50 -14.83
C ALA A 89 -8.95 13.12 -13.74
N ALA A 90 -9.40 14.20 -13.09
CA ALA A 90 -8.67 14.86 -12.00
C ALA A 90 -8.45 13.94 -10.79
N ILE A 91 -9.41 13.08 -10.41
CA ILE A 91 -9.22 12.10 -9.32
C ILE A 91 -8.14 11.08 -9.67
N ASN A 92 -8.20 10.54 -10.88
CA ASN A 92 -7.21 9.57 -11.36
C ASN A 92 -5.82 10.21 -11.47
N TYR A 93 -5.76 11.47 -11.89
CA TYR A 93 -4.55 12.27 -11.95
C TYR A 93 -3.99 12.52 -10.54
N MET A 94 -4.82 12.83 -9.55
CA MET A 94 -4.37 13.00 -8.18
C MET A 94 -3.77 11.71 -7.61
N GLY A 95 -4.45 10.57 -7.78
CA GLY A 95 -3.94 9.27 -7.33
C GLY A 95 -2.61 8.90 -7.99
N SER A 96 -2.49 9.25 -9.26
CA SER A 96 -1.28 9.12 -10.07
C SER A 96 -0.09 9.93 -9.54
N LEU A 97 -0.31 11.22 -9.22
CA LEU A 97 0.72 12.10 -8.65
C LEU A 97 1.24 11.57 -7.31
N ILE A 98 0.35 11.03 -6.47
CA ILE A 98 0.71 10.44 -5.17
C ILE A 98 1.64 9.25 -5.36
N GLN A 99 1.34 8.36 -6.31
CA GLN A 99 2.21 7.21 -6.62
C GLN A 99 3.57 7.60 -7.22
N LEU A 100 3.63 8.78 -7.84
CA LEU A 100 4.87 9.39 -8.35
C LEU A 100 5.62 10.21 -7.30
N GLN A 101 5.17 10.26 -6.05
CA GLN A 101 5.76 11.08 -4.98
C GLN A 101 5.71 12.58 -5.29
N ARG A 102 4.75 13.02 -6.12
CA ARG A 102 4.49 14.42 -6.48
C ARG A 102 3.35 14.96 -5.62
N SER A 103 3.50 14.87 -4.30
CA SER A 103 2.48 15.22 -3.29
C SER A 103 1.98 16.67 -3.42
N GLU A 104 2.89 17.63 -3.61
CA GLU A 104 2.54 19.06 -3.74
C GLU A 104 1.65 19.36 -4.94
N GLU A 105 1.91 18.68 -6.07
CA GLU A 105 1.08 18.84 -7.27
C GLU A 105 -0.30 18.22 -7.05
N ALA A 106 -0.38 17.09 -6.32
CA ALA A 106 -1.65 16.49 -5.95
C ALA A 106 -2.46 17.42 -5.03
N LYS A 107 -1.80 18.05 -4.04
CA LYS A 107 -2.39 19.05 -3.15
C LYS A 107 -2.88 20.28 -3.93
N ALA A 108 -2.10 20.78 -4.89
CA ALA A 108 -2.49 21.90 -5.74
C ALA A 108 -3.70 21.57 -6.63
N LEU A 109 -3.69 20.39 -7.27
CA LEU A 109 -4.82 19.91 -8.07
C LEU A 109 -6.09 19.78 -7.22
N TYR A 110 -5.98 19.30 -5.99
CA TYR A 110 -7.11 19.23 -5.07
C TYR A 110 -7.72 20.60 -4.77
N ARG A 111 -6.88 21.59 -4.43
CA ARG A 111 -7.35 22.97 -4.14
C ARG A 111 -8.08 23.57 -5.33
N LYS A 112 -7.66 23.26 -6.56
CA LYS A 112 -8.32 23.70 -7.79
C LYS A 112 -9.66 22.99 -8.01
N THR A 113 -9.69 21.67 -7.88
CA THR A 113 -10.80 20.85 -8.40
C THR A 113 -11.91 20.58 -7.36
N LEU A 114 -11.59 20.55 -6.06
CA LEU A 114 -12.58 20.26 -5.02
C LEU A 114 -13.76 21.27 -5.01
N PRO A 115 -13.56 22.60 -5.12
CA PRO A 115 -14.69 23.54 -5.15
C PRO A 115 -15.65 23.26 -6.31
N VAL A 116 -15.12 22.78 -7.44
CA VAL A 116 -15.93 22.43 -8.61
C VAL A 116 -16.67 21.12 -8.38
N ALA A 117 -15.98 20.08 -7.88
CA ALA A 117 -16.62 18.81 -7.53
C ALA A 117 -17.76 18.98 -6.51
N ARG A 118 -17.55 19.82 -5.49
CA ARG A 118 -18.57 20.17 -4.49
C ARG A 118 -19.81 20.82 -5.09
N ARG A 119 -19.62 21.73 -6.04
CA ARG A 119 -20.71 22.46 -6.70
C ARG A 119 -21.52 21.58 -7.65
N VAL A 120 -20.82 20.76 -8.46
CA VAL A 120 -21.43 19.96 -9.52
C VAL A 120 -22.02 18.66 -8.98
N LEU A 121 -21.29 17.97 -8.10
CA LEU A 121 -21.64 16.62 -7.64
C LEU A 121 -22.22 16.60 -6.22
N GLY A 122 -21.90 17.62 -5.41
CA GLY A 122 -22.23 17.67 -4.00
C GLY A 122 -21.15 17.04 -3.10
N GLU A 123 -21.21 17.38 -1.81
CA GLU A 123 -20.20 16.98 -0.81
C GLU A 123 -20.13 15.47 -0.58
N SER A 124 -21.27 14.78 -0.71
CA SER A 124 -21.42 13.35 -0.39
C SER A 124 -21.27 12.43 -1.60
N HIS A 125 -21.00 12.98 -2.79
CA HIS A 125 -20.81 12.18 -3.99
C HIS A 125 -19.51 11.37 -3.92
N GLU A 126 -19.52 10.14 -4.46
CA GLU A 126 -18.40 9.21 -4.38
C GLU A 126 -17.09 9.84 -4.90
N MET A 127 -17.14 10.55 -6.02
CA MET A 127 -15.98 11.25 -6.59
C MET A 127 -15.46 12.38 -5.69
N THR A 128 -16.34 13.17 -5.06
CA THR A 128 -15.92 14.22 -4.11
C THR A 128 -15.24 13.62 -2.89
N LEU A 129 -15.77 12.51 -2.37
CA LEU A 129 -15.17 11.76 -1.27
C LEU A 129 -13.83 11.13 -1.70
N GLY A 130 -13.73 10.62 -2.93
CA GLY A 130 -12.48 10.13 -3.51
C GLY A 130 -11.40 11.21 -3.62
N MET A 131 -11.77 12.44 -4.01
CA MET A 131 -10.83 13.58 -4.02
C MET A 131 -10.33 13.90 -2.61
N ARG A 132 -11.21 13.92 -1.61
CA ARG A 132 -10.85 14.17 -0.21
C ARG A 132 -9.87 13.10 0.31
N THR A 133 -10.12 11.84 0.00
CA THR A 133 -9.22 10.73 0.35
C THR A 133 -7.86 10.87 -0.33
N ASN A 134 -7.81 11.14 -1.63
CA ASN A 134 -6.54 11.32 -2.32
C ASN A 134 -5.75 12.51 -1.76
N TYR A 135 -6.43 13.61 -1.40
CA TYR A 135 -5.75 14.75 -0.77
C TYR A 135 -5.13 14.40 0.58
N ALA A 136 -5.86 13.70 1.45
CA ALA A 136 -5.30 13.20 2.71
C ALA A 136 -4.11 12.25 2.46
N MET A 137 -4.24 11.35 1.49
CA MET A 137 -3.16 10.45 1.11
C MET A 137 -1.93 11.16 0.53
N ALA A 138 -2.09 12.35 -0.07
CA ALA A 138 -0.96 13.15 -0.53
C ALA A 138 -0.10 13.67 0.63
N PHE A 139 -0.68 13.93 1.80
CA PHE A 139 0.10 14.21 3.01
C PHE A 139 0.80 12.95 3.50
N CYS A 140 0.11 11.81 3.56
CA CYS A 140 0.73 10.56 4.04
C CYS A 140 1.90 10.08 3.17
N ALA A 141 1.79 10.28 1.85
CA ALA A 141 2.82 9.93 0.89
C ALA A 141 4.01 10.90 0.89
N ASP A 142 3.90 12.06 1.54
CA ASP A 142 4.97 13.03 1.63
C ASP A 142 5.97 12.62 2.73
N PRO A 143 7.24 12.30 2.40
CA PRO A 143 8.23 11.93 3.40
C PRO A 143 8.53 13.07 4.38
N ALA A 144 8.30 14.33 3.97
CA ALA A 144 8.54 15.51 4.78
C ALA A 144 7.33 15.91 5.63
N ALA A 145 6.21 15.18 5.57
CA ALA A 145 5.02 15.49 6.33
C ALA A 145 5.31 15.67 7.83
N THR A 146 4.79 16.76 8.38
CA THR A 146 4.81 17.05 9.81
C THR A 146 3.70 16.28 10.54
N LEU A 147 3.74 16.24 11.86
CA LEU A 147 2.63 15.69 12.64
C LEU A 147 1.33 16.45 12.42
N ASP A 148 1.40 17.76 12.16
CA ASP A 148 0.23 18.59 11.88
C ASP A 148 -0.38 18.25 10.53
N ASP A 149 0.44 18.05 9.49
CA ASP A 149 -0.02 17.57 8.17
C ASP A 149 -0.74 16.23 8.27
N LEU A 150 -0.17 15.29 9.03
CA LEU A 150 -0.75 13.96 9.22
C LEU A 150 -2.03 14.02 10.07
N ARG A 151 -2.12 14.95 11.04
CA ARG A 151 -3.34 15.19 11.83
C ARG A 151 -4.46 15.80 10.96
N GLU A 152 -4.12 16.68 10.03
CA GLU A 152 -5.05 17.18 9.04
C GLU A 152 -5.57 16.04 8.14
N ALA A 153 -4.67 15.20 7.62
CA ALA A 153 -5.03 14.04 6.81
C ALA A 153 -5.98 13.08 7.54
N LEU A 154 -5.71 12.79 8.82
CA LEU A 154 -6.58 11.99 9.67
C LEU A 154 -7.97 12.59 9.79
N THR A 155 -8.07 13.88 10.13
CA THR A 155 -9.34 14.59 10.28
C THR A 155 -10.18 14.49 9.00
N ILE A 156 -9.54 14.72 7.84
CA ILE A 156 -10.21 14.62 6.54
C ILE A 156 -10.72 13.20 6.30
N LEU A 157 -9.92 12.17 6.55
CA LEU A 157 -10.29 10.77 6.33
C LEU A 157 -11.40 10.31 7.28
N GLU A 158 -11.39 10.75 8.54
CA GLU A 158 -12.43 10.42 9.51
C GLU A 158 -13.79 11.03 9.14
N GLU A 159 -13.82 12.30 8.72
CA GLU A 159 -15.03 12.92 8.19
C GLU A 159 -15.53 12.24 6.91
N THR A 160 -14.61 11.92 6.01
CA THR A 160 -14.91 11.29 4.73
C THR A 160 -15.45 9.87 4.95
N ALA A 161 -14.86 9.09 5.85
CA ALA A 161 -15.32 7.76 6.24
C ALA A 161 -16.68 7.80 6.94
N ARG A 162 -16.91 8.76 7.84
CA ARG A 162 -18.24 8.96 8.47
C ARG A 162 -19.31 9.26 7.42
N THR A 163 -19.00 10.13 6.47
CA THR A 163 -19.91 10.48 5.37
C THR A 163 -20.19 9.29 4.48
N ALA A 164 -19.16 8.57 4.04
CA ALA A 164 -19.29 7.38 3.20
C ALA A 164 -20.08 6.25 3.89
N ARG A 165 -19.84 6.00 5.18
CA ARG A 165 -20.63 5.02 5.96
C ARG A 165 -22.12 5.39 6.01
N ARG A 166 -22.44 6.67 6.22
CA ARG A 166 -23.82 7.15 6.27
C ARG A 166 -24.53 7.04 4.91
N VAL A 167 -23.83 7.34 3.83
CA VAL A 167 -24.41 7.47 2.48
C VAL A 167 -24.43 6.13 1.73
N PHE A 168 -23.34 5.36 1.79
CA PHE A 168 -23.18 4.11 1.04
C PHE A 168 -23.24 2.85 1.91
N GLY A 169 -23.14 2.98 3.23
CA GLY A 169 -22.99 1.85 4.15
C GLY A 169 -21.54 1.37 4.28
N GLY A 170 -21.26 0.58 5.32
CA GLY A 170 -19.91 0.09 5.64
C GLY A 170 -19.34 -0.93 4.66
N ALA A 171 -20.20 -1.74 4.02
CA ALA A 171 -19.76 -2.77 3.07
C ALA A 171 -19.41 -2.22 1.68
N HIS A 172 -19.76 -0.98 1.38
CA HIS A 172 -19.55 -0.39 0.05
C HIS A 172 -18.06 -0.33 -0.29
N PRO A 173 -17.65 -0.65 -1.54
CA PRO A 173 -16.25 -0.61 -1.96
C PRO A 173 -15.56 0.73 -1.66
N SER A 174 -16.22 1.85 -1.93
CA SER A 174 -15.65 3.19 -1.70
C SER A 174 -15.47 3.47 -0.20
N THR A 175 -16.43 3.07 0.65
CA THR A 175 -16.28 3.17 2.11
C THR A 175 -15.08 2.37 2.59
N ARG A 176 -14.93 1.12 2.14
CA ARG A 176 -13.78 0.28 2.49
C ARG A 176 -12.45 0.85 2.02
N ASN A 177 -12.42 1.49 0.84
CA ASN A 177 -11.23 2.16 0.33
C ASN A 177 -10.84 3.34 1.23
N ILE A 178 -11.81 4.19 1.59
CA ILE A 178 -11.59 5.34 2.49
C ILE A 178 -11.11 4.86 3.88
N GLU A 179 -11.73 3.83 4.43
CA GLU A 179 -11.31 3.24 5.70
C GLU A 179 -9.91 2.60 5.61
N GLY A 180 -9.53 2.05 4.46
CA GLY A 180 -8.16 1.61 4.19
C GLY A 180 -7.16 2.76 4.25
N GLY A 181 -7.48 3.88 3.60
CA GLY A 181 -6.68 5.11 3.68
C GLY A 181 -6.58 5.65 5.11
N LEU A 182 -7.68 5.62 5.88
CA LEU A 182 -7.68 6.02 7.29
C LEU A 182 -6.73 5.15 8.14
N ARG A 183 -6.74 3.83 7.94
CA ARG A 183 -5.81 2.93 8.63
C ARG A 183 -4.35 3.24 8.28
N GLN A 184 -4.07 3.53 7.01
CA GLN A 184 -2.73 3.92 6.56
C GLN A 184 -2.30 5.25 7.16
N ALA A 185 -3.18 6.25 7.20
CA ALA A 185 -2.89 7.54 7.81
C ALA A 185 -2.62 7.43 9.31
N ARG A 186 -3.37 6.57 10.03
CA ARG A 186 -3.14 6.30 11.46
C ARG A 186 -1.79 5.64 11.70
N ALA A 187 -1.46 4.62 10.92
CA ALA A 187 -0.14 3.99 10.95
C ALA A 187 0.98 5.01 10.68
N ARG A 188 0.83 5.84 9.65
CA ARG A 188 1.82 6.86 9.30
C ARG A 188 2.02 7.90 10.41
N PHE A 189 0.93 8.38 11.01
CA PHE A 189 0.95 9.32 12.14
C PHE A 189 1.66 8.71 13.35
N ALA A 190 1.26 7.50 13.75
CA ALA A 190 1.85 6.72 14.83
C ALA A 190 3.37 6.55 14.67
N LEU A 191 3.80 6.15 13.48
CA LEU A 191 5.23 6.01 13.16
C LEU A 191 5.97 7.35 13.28
N ARG A 192 5.36 8.43 12.78
CA ARG A 192 5.97 9.76 12.81
C ARG A 192 6.07 10.31 14.24
N GLU A 193 5.08 10.03 15.08
CA GLU A 193 5.04 10.42 16.48
C GLU A 193 6.16 9.75 17.28
N LEU A 194 6.29 8.42 17.13
CA LEU A 194 7.37 7.66 17.77
C LEU A 194 8.76 8.11 17.30
N LEU A 195 8.92 8.37 16.01
CA LEU A 195 10.18 8.91 15.46
C LEU A 195 10.45 10.35 15.90
N GLY A 196 9.41 11.14 16.21
CA GLY A 196 9.54 12.50 16.71
C GLY A 196 9.94 12.55 18.19
N GLN A 197 9.53 11.54 18.97
CA GLN A 197 9.94 11.35 20.37
C GLN A 197 11.35 10.74 20.48
N ALA A 198 11.79 10.01 19.45
CA ALA A 198 13.15 9.51 19.33
C ALA A 198 14.12 10.64 18.95
N VAL A 199 14.69 11.32 19.95
CA VAL A 199 15.72 12.36 19.72
C VAL A 199 17.00 11.69 19.19
N PRO A 200 17.51 12.07 18.00
CA PRO A 200 18.73 11.48 17.44
C PRO A 200 19.93 11.74 18.36
N GLY A 201 20.53 10.67 18.90
CA GLY A 201 21.69 10.73 19.79
C GLY A 201 21.39 10.56 21.29
N GLU A 202 20.11 10.48 21.70
CA GLU A 202 19.72 10.14 23.09
C GLU A 202 19.13 8.74 23.23
N LEU A 203 18.66 8.11 22.15
CA LEU A 203 18.29 6.69 22.22
C LEU A 203 19.53 5.84 22.49
N ALA A 204 19.46 5.02 23.54
CA ALA A 204 20.46 3.99 23.76
C ALA A 204 20.59 3.15 22.48
N PRO A 205 21.82 2.89 21.99
CA PRO A 205 22.03 2.14 20.76
C PRO A 205 21.26 0.83 20.84
N PRO A 206 20.54 0.46 19.76
CA PRO A 206 19.61 -0.64 19.82
C PRO A 206 20.33 -1.92 20.23
N GLU A 207 19.73 -2.71 21.11
CA GLU A 207 20.36 -3.95 21.55
C GLU A 207 20.77 -4.80 20.33
N PRO A 208 22.02 -5.32 20.26
CA PRO A 208 22.52 -6.02 19.07
C PRO A 208 21.63 -7.21 18.65
N GLN A 209 20.94 -7.81 19.62
CA GLN A 209 20.02 -8.93 19.43
C GLN A 209 18.68 -8.47 18.84
N LEU A 210 18.19 -7.29 19.24
CA LEU A 210 16.95 -6.69 18.75
C LEU A 210 17.09 -6.25 17.29
N ALA A 211 18.21 -5.60 16.95
CA ALA A 211 18.52 -5.16 15.58
C ALA A 211 18.56 -6.33 14.57
N ALA A 212 19.06 -7.49 15.00
CA ALA A 212 19.14 -8.68 14.15
C ALA A 212 17.79 -9.44 14.00
N ALA A 213 16.96 -9.45 15.06
CA ALA A 213 15.77 -10.29 15.12
C ALA A 213 14.45 -9.58 14.77
N ALA A 214 14.37 -8.25 14.89
CA ALA A 214 13.12 -7.53 14.73
C ALA A 214 12.60 -7.60 13.30
N THR A 215 11.35 -8.04 13.12
CA THR A 215 10.67 -8.06 11.82
C THR A 215 9.72 -6.87 11.69
N PRO A 216 9.44 -6.37 10.49
CA PRO A 216 8.43 -5.32 10.29
C PRO A 216 7.06 -5.68 10.88
N PHE A 217 6.70 -6.97 10.90
CA PHE A 217 5.48 -7.46 11.55
C PHE A 217 5.53 -7.32 13.08
N ALA A 218 6.66 -7.70 13.69
CA ALA A 218 6.88 -7.52 15.13
C ALA A 218 6.86 -6.03 15.50
N ALA A 219 7.42 -5.17 14.64
CA ALA A 219 7.38 -3.73 14.78
C ALA A 219 5.98 -3.15 14.74
N ALA A 220 5.22 -3.48 13.71
CA ALA A 220 3.83 -3.10 13.59
C ALA A 220 3.03 -3.52 14.84
N SER A 221 3.26 -4.73 15.34
CA SER A 221 2.58 -5.24 16.53
C SER A 221 2.98 -4.49 17.81
N ALA A 222 4.26 -4.16 17.98
CA ALA A 222 4.76 -3.39 19.12
C ALA A 222 4.21 -1.96 19.12
N ILE A 223 4.27 -1.28 17.97
CA ILE A 223 3.70 0.07 17.77
C ILE A 223 2.20 0.05 18.09
N ALA A 224 1.47 -0.96 17.60
CA ALA A 224 0.06 -1.09 17.87
C ALA A 224 -0.26 -1.32 19.34
N GLY A 225 0.56 -2.11 20.04
CA GLY A 225 0.45 -2.29 21.49
C GLY A 225 0.71 -0.98 22.25
N HIS A 226 1.72 -0.22 21.84
CA HIS A 226 2.07 1.06 22.47
C HIS A 226 1.00 2.14 22.28
N LEU A 227 0.41 2.23 21.09
CA LEU A 227 -0.53 3.30 20.71
C LEU A 227 -2.00 2.87 20.73
N GLY A 228 -2.31 1.64 21.15
CA GLY A 228 -3.67 1.10 21.17
C GLY A 228 -4.32 0.97 19.79
N MET A 229 -3.51 0.79 18.73
CA MET A 229 -4.02 0.63 17.36
C MET A 229 -4.68 -0.72 17.17
N ASP A 230 -5.66 -0.79 16.25
CA ASP A 230 -6.25 -2.07 15.89
C ASP A 230 -5.29 -2.92 15.01
N PRO A 231 -5.50 -4.26 14.93
CA PRO A 231 -4.60 -5.11 14.14
C PRO A 231 -4.55 -4.79 12.65
N GLN A 232 -5.61 -4.21 12.08
CA GLN A 232 -5.64 -3.83 10.66
C GLN A 232 -4.83 -2.55 10.41
N GLU A 233 -4.87 -1.61 11.34
CA GLU A 233 -4.01 -0.41 11.35
C GLU A 233 -2.54 -0.80 11.50
N ALA A 234 -2.24 -1.71 12.41
CA ALA A 234 -0.90 -2.28 12.57
C ALA A 234 -0.38 -2.87 11.26
N ASN A 235 -1.19 -3.66 10.57
CA ASN A 235 -0.82 -4.26 9.30
C ASN A 235 -0.52 -3.23 8.20
N ALA A 236 -1.12 -2.04 8.26
CA ALA A 236 -0.85 -0.97 7.30
C ALA A 236 0.56 -0.38 7.47
N ALA A 237 1.16 -0.47 8.66
CA ALA A 237 2.52 0.00 8.93
C ALA A 237 3.60 -0.96 8.38
N ILE A 238 3.28 -2.23 8.11
CA ILE A 238 4.28 -3.28 7.79
C ILE A 238 5.10 -2.94 6.56
N GLU A 239 4.48 -2.41 5.51
CA GLU A 239 5.18 -2.07 4.27
C GLU A 239 6.16 -0.91 4.50
N GLU A 240 5.70 0.16 5.15
CA GLU A 240 6.54 1.32 5.49
C GLU A 240 7.70 0.92 6.43
N LEU A 241 7.43 0.05 7.40
CA LEU A 241 8.45 -0.52 8.29
C LEU A 241 9.44 -1.43 7.54
N SER A 242 9.00 -2.12 6.50
CA SER A 242 9.88 -2.93 5.65
C SER A 242 10.79 -2.05 4.81
N GLU A 243 10.28 -0.96 4.25
CA GLU A 243 11.07 0.03 3.52
C GLU A 243 12.05 0.75 4.45
N LEU A 244 11.62 1.13 5.65
CA LEU A 244 12.48 1.71 6.67
C LEU A 244 13.62 0.73 7.02
N LYS A 245 13.30 -0.53 7.32
CA LYS A 245 14.32 -1.55 7.62
C LYS A 245 15.31 -1.75 6.47
N ALA A 246 14.86 -1.67 5.23
CA ALA A 246 15.72 -1.83 4.06
C ALA A 246 16.64 -0.62 3.83
N ARG A 247 16.14 0.60 4.10
CA ARG A 247 16.86 1.85 3.91
C ARG A 247 17.81 2.18 5.07
N ASP A 248 17.34 1.96 6.29
CA ASP A 248 17.99 2.34 7.54
C ASP A 248 17.67 1.31 8.66
N PRO A 249 18.45 0.22 8.74
CA PRO A 249 18.27 -0.83 9.75
C PRO A 249 18.45 -0.34 11.19
N GLU A 250 19.27 0.69 11.42
CA GLU A 250 19.54 1.24 12.74
C GLU A 250 18.31 2.04 13.22
N ALA A 251 17.79 2.95 12.41
CA ALA A 251 16.55 3.68 12.72
C ALA A 251 15.34 2.75 12.92
N PHE A 252 15.27 1.64 12.16
CA PHE A 252 14.25 0.62 12.36
C PHE A 252 14.38 -0.07 13.74
N ALA A 253 15.61 -0.38 14.17
CA ALA A 253 15.86 -1.02 15.46
C ALA A 253 15.64 -0.06 16.64
N GLU A 254 15.98 1.22 16.49
CA GLU A 254 15.66 2.28 17.44
C GLU A 254 14.16 2.45 17.62
N LEU A 255 13.40 2.53 16.53
CA LEU A 255 11.93 2.58 16.57
C LEU A 255 11.33 1.37 17.28
N MET A 256 11.88 0.18 17.02
CA MET A 256 11.49 -1.05 17.70
C MET A 256 11.72 -0.99 19.20
N GLN A 257 12.89 -0.49 19.60
CA GLN A 257 13.23 -0.33 21.00
C GLN A 257 12.30 0.67 21.68
N ALA A 258 12.08 1.85 21.09
CA ALA A 258 11.16 2.85 21.61
C ALA A 258 9.73 2.28 21.83
N ALA A 259 9.20 1.56 20.84
CA ALA A 259 7.88 0.94 20.94
C ALA A 259 7.79 -0.13 22.06
N LEU A 260 8.89 -0.83 22.36
CA LEU A 260 8.95 -1.85 23.42
C LEU A 260 9.21 -1.25 24.80
N SER A 261 9.97 -0.16 24.89
CA SER A 261 10.31 0.51 26.14
C SER A 261 9.10 1.19 26.79
N GLY A 262 8.10 1.58 25.99
CA GLY A 262 6.94 2.34 26.49
C GLY A 262 7.28 3.77 26.93
N GLU A 263 8.50 4.25 26.68
CA GLU A 263 8.93 5.61 26.96
C GLU A 263 8.17 6.55 26.00
N GLY A 264 7.11 7.18 26.53
CA GLY A 264 6.17 8.02 25.79
C GLY A 264 4.73 7.99 26.35
N ALA A 265 4.38 6.97 27.15
CA ALA A 265 3.04 6.85 27.75
C ALA A 265 2.87 7.52 29.12
N ASP A 266 3.91 8.12 29.69
CA ASP A 266 3.84 8.73 31.04
C ASP A 266 4.66 10.02 31.14
N ALA A 267 4.08 11.13 30.70
CA ALA A 267 4.54 12.48 31.03
C ALA A 267 3.40 13.49 30.87
N GLY A 268 2.33 13.34 31.66
CA GLY A 268 1.26 14.33 31.66
C GLY A 268 0.00 13.94 32.42
N ASP A 269 0.11 13.47 33.66
CA ASP A 269 -0.87 13.77 34.72
C ASP A 269 -0.42 13.10 36.04
N GLN A 270 0.53 13.74 36.71
CA GLN A 270 0.64 13.66 38.16
C GLN A 270 0.92 15.07 38.66
N ASP A 271 -0.15 15.81 38.96
CA ASP A 271 -0.07 16.95 39.87
C ASP A 271 -0.56 16.48 41.25
N PRO A 272 0.12 16.87 42.35
CA PRO A 272 -0.04 16.30 43.69
C PRO A 272 -1.28 16.76 44.47
#